data_AF-A0AAU3APY6-F1
#
_entry.id   AF-A0AAU3APY6-F1
#
_cell.length_a   1.000
_cell.length_b   1.000
_cell.length_c   1.000
_cell.angle_alpha   90.00
_cell.angle_beta   90.00
_cell.angle_gamma   90.00
#
_symmetry.space_group_name_H-M   'P 1'
#
loop_
_entity.id
_entity.type
_entity.pdbx_description
1 polymer ?
#
loop_
_entity_poly.entity_id
_entity_poly.type
_entity_poly.pdbx_seq_one_letter_code
_entity_poly.pdbx_strand_id
1 'polypeptide(L)'
;MTSNARNTRLSRPVRLAALAAAALTATTGCTAMDNDGLDYTPETKAVKDAEDLSRRQSSLILDASGLKQYGTTNGGPYADPCPKVEHGYRVKHSWMVYGPSREVLSAALRRLHEELPKQGWKVYRFEKANSKAQQMQLDVEDMKLHHTATIEEDFASRDPKASKWEKAGRDGLFVMLDSPCYVDPEYKAGDQ
;
A
#
# COMPACT_ATOMS: atom_id res chain seq x y z
N MET A 1 -3.93 -35.84 -73.76
CA MET A 1 -3.32 -36.18 -75.07
C MET A 1 -2.22 -35.15 -75.33
N THR A 2 -1.01 -35.45 -74.85
CA THR A 2 0.18 -35.88 -75.66
C THR A 2 0.85 -34.75 -76.44
N SER A 3 2.02 -34.29 -75.98
CA SER A 3 3.25 -34.36 -76.79
C SER A 3 4.49 -34.07 -75.94
N ASN A 4 5.58 -34.73 -76.30
CA ASN A 4 6.82 -34.94 -75.55
C ASN A 4 7.99 -34.77 -76.54
N ALA A 5 9.01 -33.95 -76.25
CA ALA A 5 10.37 -34.00 -76.82
C ALA A 5 11.25 -32.94 -76.11
N ARG A 6 12.24 -33.34 -75.29
CA ARG A 6 13.68 -33.55 -75.59
C ARG A 6 14.39 -32.34 -76.23
N ASN A 7 15.64 -31.96 -75.95
CA ASN A 7 16.66 -32.26 -74.94
C ASN A 7 17.89 -31.44 -75.40
N THR A 8 18.52 -30.59 -74.59
CA THR A 8 19.94 -30.22 -74.82
C THR A 8 20.59 -29.70 -73.54
N ARG A 9 21.66 -30.41 -73.14
CA ARG A 9 22.54 -30.11 -72.01
C ARG A 9 23.40 -28.90 -72.33
N LEU A 10 23.73 -28.09 -71.33
CA LEU A 10 25.10 -27.58 -71.16
C LEU A 10 25.36 -27.23 -69.70
N SER A 11 26.42 -27.85 -69.21
CA SER A 11 27.00 -27.85 -67.88
C SER A 11 27.95 -26.70 -67.64
N ARG A 12 28.08 -26.29 -66.36
CA ARG A 12 29.23 -25.68 -65.62
C ARG A 12 28.84 -24.41 -64.83
N PRO A 13 29.61 -23.99 -63.81
CA PRO A 13 29.70 -24.61 -62.48
C PRO A 13 29.41 -23.61 -61.35
N VAL A 14 29.16 -24.17 -60.16
CA VAL A 14 29.47 -23.68 -58.81
C VAL A 14 29.90 -22.21 -58.68
N ARG A 15 29.05 -21.42 -58.02
CA ARG A 15 29.49 -20.49 -56.97
C ARG A 15 28.50 -20.54 -55.81
N LEU A 16 28.88 -21.21 -54.73
CA LEU A 16 28.29 -20.97 -53.42
C LEU A 16 28.54 -19.49 -53.09
N ALA A 17 27.48 -18.69 -53.08
CA ALA A 17 27.48 -17.40 -52.39
C ALA A 17 26.71 -17.60 -51.10
N ALA A 18 27.45 -17.71 -50.00
CA ALA A 18 26.90 -17.69 -48.66
C ALA A 18 26.27 -16.31 -48.40
N LEU A 19 24.94 -16.26 -48.32
CA LEU A 19 24.22 -15.12 -47.78
C LEU A 19 24.32 -15.19 -46.25
N ALA A 20 25.28 -14.46 -45.70
CA ALA A 20 25.36 -14.18 -44.28
C ALA A 20 24.14 -13.37 -43.85
N ALA A 21 23.29 -13.93 -43.00
CA ALA A 21 22.23 -13.20 -42.34
C ALA A 21 22.86 -12.20 -41.35
N ALA A 22 22.79 -10.91 -41.68
CA ALA A 22 23.09 -9.84 -40.73
C ALA A 22 21.93 -9.77 -39.72
N ALA A 23 22.12 -10.42 -38.56
CA ALA A 23 21.23 -10.25 -37.43
C ALA A 23 21.39 -8.81 -36.90
N LEU A 24 20.33 -8.01 -36.99
CA LEU A 24 20.21 -6.73 -36.30
C LEU A 24 20.21 -6.99 -34.79
N THR A 25 21.38 -6.89 -34.14
CA THR A 25 21.43 -6.76 -32.69
C THR A 25 20.97 -5.36 -32.33
N ALA A 26 19.66 -5.20 -32.11
CA ALA A 26 19.15 -4.08 -31.35
C ALA A 26 19.74 -4.17 -29.94
N THR A 27 20.82 -3.45 -29.67
CA THR A 27 21.23 -3.14 -28.31
C THR A 27 20.22 -2.14 -27.77
N THR A 28 19.05 -2.62 -27.34
CA THR A 28 18.31 -1.94 -26.28
C THR A 28 19.26 -1.98 -25.09
N GLY A 29 19.95 -0.86 -24.87
CA GLY A 29 20.80 -0.68 -23.70
C GLY A 29 19.95 -0.90 -22.47
N CYS A 30 20.13 -2.05 -21.84
CA CYS A 30 19.74 -2.27 -20.47
C CYS A 30 20.56 -1.30 -19.63
N THR A 31 20.01 -0.11 -19.34
CA THR A 31 20.46 0.64 -18.18
C THR A 31 20.15 -0.24 -16.98
N ALA A 32 21.20 -0.75 -16.33
CA ALA A 32 21.08 -1.40 -15.04
C ALA A 32 20.37 -0.44 -14.08
N MET A 33 19.12 -0.73 -13.74
CA MET A 33 18.45 -0.13 -12.60
C MET A 33 18.74 -1.05 -11.41
N ASP A 34 19.83 -0.77 -10.70
CA ASP A 34 19.97 -1.24 -9.32
C ASP A 34 19.08 -0.32 -8.47
N ASN A 35 17.88 -0.77 -8.13
CA ASN A 35 17.06 -0.09 -7.13
C ASN A 35 16.26 -1.13 -6.34
N ASP A 36 16.89 -1.70 -5.32
CA ASP A 36 16.31 -2.69 -4.43
C ASP A 36 15.48 -2.06 -3.28
N GLY A 37 14.90 -0.86 -3.44
CA GLY A 37 14.16 -0.24 -2.35
C GLY A 37 13.35 0.98 -2.76
N LEU A 38 12.01 0.82 -2.74
CA LEU A 38 10.99 1.84 -3.00
C LEU A 38 10.99 2.43 -4.42
N ASP A 39 9.82 2.85 -4.89
CA ASP A 39 9.61 3.57 -6.15
C ASP A 39 9.78 5.10 -6.00
N TYR A 40 10.22 5.55 -4.82
CA TYR A 40 10.49 6.94 -4.47
C TYR A 40 11.74 7.06 -3.58
N THR A 41 12.29 8.27 -3.50
CA THR A 41 13.38 8.60 -2.56
C THR A 41 12.80 9.06 -1.22
N PRO A 42 13.08 8.35 -0.11
CA PRO A 42 12.67 8.77 1.23
C PRO A 42 13.17 10.17 1.62
N GLU A 43 12.33 10.95 2.28
CA GLU A 43 12.71 12.25 2.83
C GLU A 43 13.57 12.06 4.10
N THR A 44 14.60 12.90 4.27
CA THR A 44 15.31 12.99 5.55
C THR A 44 14.44 13.68 6.58
N LYS A 45 14.15 13.01 7.69
CA LYS A 45 13.31 13.55 8.78
C LYS A 45 13.75 12.95 10.10
N ALA A 46 13.88 13.76 11.15
CA ALA A 46 14.16 13.24 12.48
C ALA A 46 13.00 12.38 12.99
N VAL A 47 13.28 11.27 13.69
CA VAL A 47 12.24 10.34 14.20
C VAL A 47 11.14 11.07 14.97
N LYS A 48 11.54 11.97 15.88
CA LYS A 48 10.60 12.76 16.68
C LYS A 48 9.67 13.64 15.82
N ASP A 49 10.20 14.26 14.76
CA ASP A 49 9.41 15.11 13.87
C ASP A 49 8.41 14.29 13.05
N ALA A 50 8.80 13.09 12.64
CA ALA A 50 7.91 12.14 11.98
C ALA A 50 6.80 11.63 12.92
N GLU A 51 7.12 11.33 14.18
CA GLU A 51 6.14 10.97 15.20
C GLU A 51 5.13 12.08 15.46
N ASP A 52 5.61 13.31 15.63
CA ASP A 52 4.76 14.49 15.84
C ASP A 52 3.89 14.76 14.60
N LEU A 53 4.39 14.52 13.39
CA LEU A 53 3.61 14.60 12.16
C LEU A 53 2.51 13.54 12.09
N SER A 54 2.84 12.28 12.35
CA SER A 54 1.87 11.17 12.38
C SER A 54 0.83 11.36 13.49
N ARG A 55 1.20 11.96 14.63
CA ARG A 55 0.23 12.34 15.67
C ARG A 55 -0.78 13.37 15.17
N ARG A 56 -0.33 14.39 14.44
CA ARG A 56 -1.21 15.42 13.85
C ARG A 56 -2.16 14.82 12.80
N GLN A 57 -1.64 13.99 11.90
CA GLN A 57 -2.45 13.32 10.87
C GLN A 57 -3.49 12.39 11.48
N SER A 58 -3.09 11.62 12.49
CA SER A 58 -3.99 10.74 13.23
C SER A 58 -5.09 11.51 13.98
N SER A 59 -4.74 12.66 14.57
CA SER A 59 -5.71 13.53 15.24
C SER A 59 -6.72 14.13 14.25
N LEU A 60 -6.30 14.47 13.03
CA LEU A 60 -7.19 14.93 11.97
C LEU A 60 -8.23 13.86 11.62
N ILE A 61 -7.83 12.60 11.51
CA ILE A 61 -8.76 11.47 11.29
C ILE A 61 -9.75 11.36 12.47
N LEU A 62 -9.27 11.43 13.72
CA LEU A 62 -10.14 11.37 14.90
C LEU A 62 -11.15 12.53 14.91
N ASP A 63 -10.71 13.76 14.62
CA ASP A 63 -11.58 14.93 14.57
C ASP A 63 -12.63 14.81 13.44
N ALA A 64 -12.22 14.35 12.25
CA ALA A 64 -13.10 14.13 11.11
C ALA A 64 -14.16 13.03 11.36
N SER A 65 -13.83 12.02 12.17
CA SER A 65 -14.75 10.92 12.52
C SER A 65 -15.94 11.37 13.39
N GLY A 66 -15.79 12.48 14.13
CA GLY A 66 -16.78 12.91 15.12
C GLY A 66 -16.84 12.03 16.38
N LEU A 67 -15.78 11.29 16.70
CA LEU A 67 -15.72 10.35 17.83
C LEU A 67 -14.89 10.84 19.02
N LYS A 68 -14.35 12.06 18.99
CA LYS A 68 -13.43 12.60 20.01
C LYS A 68 -13.93 12.45 21.46
N GLN A 69 -15.24 12.58 21.68
CA GLN A 69 -15.91 12.46 22.98
C GLN A 69 -15.85 11.06 23.62
N TYR A 70 -15.53 10.02 22.85
CA TYR A 70 -15.50 8.64 23.35
C TYR A 70 -14.11 8.20 23.86
N GLY A 71 -13.08 9.01 23.60
CA GLY A 71 -11.69 8.65 23.89
C GLY A 71 -11.15 7.55 22.98
N THR A 72 -9.84 7.35 23.00
CA THR A 72 -9.13 6.33 22.22
C THR A 72 -8.27 5.45 23.13
N THR A 73 -7.85 4.29 22.64
CA THR A 73 -6.78 3.51 23.29
C THR A 73 -5.47 4.31 23.35
N ASN A 74 -4.71 4.15 24.44
CA ASN A 74 -3.49 4.90 24.70
C ASN A 74 -2.26 4.21 24.07
N GLY A 75 -1.99 4.49 22.80
CA GLY A 75 -0.73 4.19 22.13
C GLY A 75 -0.28 5.41 21.34
N GLY A 76 0.94 5.89 21.57
CA GLY A 76 1.50 6.96 20.73
C GLY A 76 1.97 6.42 19.38
N PRO A 77 2.21 7.29 18.39
CA PRO A 77 3.01 6.92 17.23
C PRO A 77 4.38 6.39 17.67
N TYR A 78 4.90 5.42 16.94
CA TYR A 78 6.21 4.81 17.16
C TYR A 78 6.87 4.50 15.82
N ALA A 79 8.21 4.47 15.79
CA ALA A 79 8.96 4.16 14.58
C ALA A 79 9.25 2.66 14.45
N ASP A 80 8.95 2.12 13.27
CA ASP A 80 9.32 0.77 12.84
C ASP A 80 10.37 0.85 11.71
N PRO A 81 11.30 -0.10 11.62
CA PRO A 81 12.27 -0.14 10.52
C PRO A 81 11.58 -0.16 9.15
N CYS A 82 12.10 0.60 8.19
CA CYS A 82 11.74 0.49 6.79
C CYS A 82 12.72 -0.46 6.09
N PRO A 83 12.31 -1.68 5.70
CA PRO A 83 13.23 -2.64 5.11
C PRO A 83 13.85 -2.10 3.82
N LYS A 84 15.12 -2.44 3.60
CA LYS A 84 15.89 -2.09 2.39
C LYS A 84 16.15 -0.58 2.20
N VAL A 85 15.97 0.21 3.26
CA VAL A 85 16.39 1.61 3.33
C VAL A 85 17.36 1.74 4.49
N GLU A 86 18.62 2.07 4.20
CA GLU A 86 19.63 2.31 5.24
C GLU A 86 19.19 3.48 6.12
N HIS A 87 19.30 3.33 7.45
CA HIS A 87 18.76 4.31 8.41
C HIS A 87 17.27 4.65 8.21
N GLY A 88 16.55 3.76 7.51
CA GLY A 88 15.18 3.96 7.11
C GLY A 88 14.20 3.50 8.18
N TYR A 89 13.17 4.30 8.38
CA TYR A 89 12.08 3.99 9.30
C TYR A 89 10.74 4.50 8.74
N ARG A 90 9.65 4.01 9.31
CA ARG A 90 8.31 4.57 9.14
C ARG A 90 7.66 4.70 10.49
N VAL A 91 6.76 5.67 10.64
CA VAL A 91 5.99 5.83 11.86
C VAL A 91 4.65 5.16 11.71
N LYS A 92 4.29 4.31 12.66
CA LYS A 92 2.96 3.73 12.80
C LYS A 92 2.24 4.35 13.96
N HIS A 93 0.93 4.49 13.85
CA HIS A 93 0.08 4.93 14.95
C HIS A 93 -1.27 4.23 14.85
N SER A 94 -1.50 3.32 15.79
CA SER A 94 -2.76 2.59 15.87
C SER A 94 -3.55 2.98 17.11
N TRP A 95 -4.86 3.07 16.94
CA TRP A 95 -5.79 3.30 18.05
C TRP A 95 -7.18 2.76 17.74
N MET A 96 -7.95 2.53 18.80
CA MET A 96 -9.35 2.15 18.72
C MET A 96 -10.22 3.12 19.50
N VAL A 97 -11.42 3.39 18.98
CA VAL A 97 -12.53 3.98 19.74
C VAL A 97 -13.48 2.86 20.13
N TYR A 98 -13.87 2.82 21.41
CA TYR A 98 -14.89 1.91 21.94
C TYR A 98 -15.98 2.69 22.67
N GLY A 99 -17.16 2.08 22.83
CA GLY A 99 -18.25 2.65 23.62
C GLY A 99 -19.46 3.18 22.82
N PRO A 100 -19.30 3.79 21.62
CA PRO A 100 -20.45 4.09 20.77
C PRO A 100 -21.17 2.80 20.33
N SER A 101 -22.43 2.94 19.88
CA SER A 101 -23.14 1.83 19.24
C SER A 101 -22.57 1.54 17.84
N ARG A 102 -22.86 0.36 17.28
CA ARG A 102 -22.45 0.02 15.91
C ARG A 102 -22.94 1.03 14.88
N GLU A 103 -24.16 1.54 15.05
CA GLU A 103 -24.73 2.53 14.15
C GLU A 103 -23.94 3.84 14.17
N VAL A 104 -23.45 4.25 15.35
CA VAL A 104 -22.58 5.43 15.48
C VAL A 104 -21.21 5.18 14.86
N LEU A 105 -20.62 4.00 15.09
CA LEU A 105 -19.31 3.61 14.51
C LEU A 105 -19.38 3.54 12.98
N SER A 106 -20.41 2.89 12.42
CA SER A 106 -20.66 2.84 10.98
C SER A 106 -20.97 4.22 10.37
N ALA A 107 -21.64 5.11 11.12
CA ALA A 107 -21.82 6.49 10.69
C ALA A 107 -20.51 7.27 10.67
N ALA A 108 -19.64 7.06 11.66
CA ALA A 108 -18.31 7.68 11.70
C ALA A 108 -17.44 7.23 10.52
N LEU A 109 -17.43 5.93 10.18
CA LEU A 109 -16.69 5.43 9.02
C LEU A 109 -17.19 6.05 7.70
N ARG A 110 -18.51 6.12 7.50
CA ARG A 110 -19.09 6.81 6.33
C ARG A 110 -18.73 8.29 6.28
N ARG A 111 -18.77 8.97 7.43
CA ARG A 111 -18.34 10.36 7.54
C ARG A 111 -16.88 10.53 7.15
N LEU A 112 -15.98 9.65 7.58
CA LEU A 112 -14.57 9.68 7.17
C LEU A 112 -14.42 9.52 5.66
N HIS A 113 -15.15 8.60 5.04
CA HIS A 113 -15.17 8.44 3.59
C HIS A 113 -15.62 9.71 2.85
N GLU A 114 -16.53 10.51 3.43
CA GLU A 114 -17.01 11.78 2.85
C GLU A 114 -16.09 12.97 3.15
N GLU A 115 -15.52 13.05 4.36
CA GLU A 115 -14.80 14.23 4.85
C GLU A 115 -13.29 14.22 4.55
N LEU A 116 -12.65 13.05 4.52
CA LEU A 116 -11.21 12.97 4.25
C LEU A 116 -10.85 13.45 2.82
N PRO A 117 -11.63 13.15 1.77
CA PRO A 117 -11.37 13.70 0.43
C PRO A 117 -11.37 15.22 0.36
N LYS A 118 -12.23 15.86 1.14
CA LYS A 118 -12.28 17.34 1.24
C LYS A 118 -11.02 17.93 1.86
N GLN A 119 -10.24 17.10 2.55
CA GLN A 119 -9.01 17.46 3.26
C GLN A 119 -7.75 16.98 2.51
N GLY A 120 -7.89 16.55 1.25
CA GLY A 120 -6.74 16.16 0.41
C GLY A 120 -6.35 14.68 0.51
N TRP A 121 -7.22 13.84 1.06
CA TRP A 121 -7.00 12.39 1.08
C TRP A 121 -7.64 11.72 -0.13
N LYS A 122 -6.94 10.76 -0.73
CA LYS A 122 -7.49 9.91 -1.78
C LYS A 122 -8.03 8.62 -1.17
N VAL A 123 -9.23 8.22 -1.61
CA VAL A 123 -9.83 6.93 -1.24
C VAL A 123 -9.38 5.86 -2.23
N TYR A 124 -8.82 4.77 -1.69
CA TYR A 124 -8.48 3.58 -2.46
C TYR A 124 -9.51 2.47 -2.31
N ARG A 125 -10.10 2.36 -1.12
CA ARG A 125 -11.09 1.35 -0.79
C ARG A 125 -12.17 1.94 0.10
N PHE A 126 -13.42 1.61 -0.19
CA PHE A 126 -14.51 1.72 0.78
C PHE A 126 -15.50 0.57 0.57
N GLU A 127 -15.16 -0.59 1.13
CA GLU A 127 -15.90 -1.84 0.91
C GLU A 127 -15.70 -2.79 2.09
N LYS A 128 -16.30 -3.99 2.04
CA LYS A 128 -16.05 -5.01 3.06
C LYS A 128 -14.63 -5.54 2.96
N ALA A 129 -13.94 -5.62 4.10
CA ALA A 129 -12.62 -6.22 4.21
C ALA A 129 -12.62 -7.67 3.68
N ASN A 130 -11.50 -8.09 3.08
CA ASN A 130 -11.28 -9.48 2.69
C ASN A 130 -10.88 -10.34 3.92
N SER A 131 -11.72 -10.31 4.95
CA SER A 131 -11.56 -11.03 6.20
C SER A 131 -12.78 -11.94 6.43
N LYS A 132 -12.67 -12.88 7.36
CA LYS A 132 -13.82 -13.73 7.75
C LYS A 132 -14.99 -12.90 8.30
N ALA A 133 -14.70 -11.77 8.95
CA ALA A 133 -15.71 -10.89 9.54
C ALA A 133 -16.43 -10.03 8.48
N GLN A 134 -15.77 -9.75 7.34
CA GLN A 134 -16.30 -8.93 6.25
C GLN A 134 -16.88 -7.58 6.71
N GLN A 135 -16.22 -6.97 7.69
CA GLN A 135 -16.56 -5.65 8.22
C GLN A 135 -16.18 -4.54 7.22
N MET A 136 -16.82 -3.38 7.32
CA MET A 136 -16.49 -2.29 6.39
C MET A 136 -15.10 -1.73 6.69
N GLN A 137 -14.35 -1.45 5.63
CA GLN A 137 -13.00 -0.91 5.67
C GLN A 137 -12.89 0.28 4.71
N LEU A 138 -12.14 1.29 5.14
CA LEU A 138 -11.74 2.47 4.38
C LEU A 138 -10.21 2.51 4.31
N ASP A 139 -9.67 2.48 3.08
CA ASP A 139 -8.24 2.70 2.82
C ASP A 139 -8.07 4.05 2.15
N VAL A 140 -7.21 4.91 2.72
CA VAL A 140 -6.96 6.28 2.24
C VAL A 140 -5.49 6.64 2.28
N GLU A 141 -5.10 7.64 1.49
CA GLU A 141 -3.75 8.23 1.50
C GLU A 141 -3.83 9.76 1.44
N ASP A 142 -3.06 10.44 2.28
CA ASP A 142 -2.86 11.89 2.18
C ASP A 142 -2.04 12.20 0.92
N MET A 143 -2.61 12.98 0.00
CA MET A 143 -2.00 13.23 -1.32
C MET A 143 -0.74 14.09 -1.29
N LYS A 144 -0.40 14.69 -0.15
CA LYS A 144 0.75 15.58 0.01
C LYS A 144 1.87 14.93 0.81
N LEU A 145 1.52 14.24 1.88
CA LEU A 145 2.42 13.66 2.86
C LEU A 145 2.58 12.15 2.68
N HIS A 146 1.75 11.53 1.86
CA HIS A 146 1.76 10.09 1.58
C HIS A 146 1.57 9.20 2.81
N HIS A 147 1.01 9.75 3.89
CA HIS A 147 0.51 8.95 5.00
C HIS A 147 -0.68 8.12 4.53
N THR A 148 -0.66 6.83 4.80
CA THR A 148 -1.78 5.93 4.52
C THR A 148 -2.53 5.61 5.79
N ALA A 149 -3.85 5.51 5.72
CA ALA A 149 -4.65 5.02 6.83
C ALA A 149 -5.58 3.88 6.38
N THR A 150 -5.61 2.84 7.21
CA THR A 150 -6.62 1.79 7.19
C THR A 150 -7.54 2.01 8.36
N ILE A 151 -8.83 2.16 8.08
CA ILE A 151 -9.87 2.38 9.09
C ILE A 151 -10.91 1.27 8.95
N GLU A 152 -11.13 0.48 9.98
CA GLU A 152 -11.97 -0.71 9.94
C GLU A 152 -12.97 -0.74 11.12
N GLU A 153 -14.20 -1.16 10.84
CA GLU A 153 -15.14 -1.53 11.89
C GLU A 153 -14.66 -2.81 12.58
N ASP A 154 -14.50 -2.80 13.90
CA ASP A 154 -14.17 -3.99 14.68
C ASP A 154 -15.35 -4.32 15.59
N PHE A 155 -16.31 -5.08 15.07
CA PHE A 155 -17.50 -5.50 15.79
C PHE A 155 -17.39 -6.95 16.30
N ALA A 156 -17.89 -7.19 17.51
CA ALA A 156 -18.04 -8.54 18.03
C ALA A 156 -18.91 -9.39 17.08
N SER A 157 -18.54 -10.65 16.90
CA SER A 157 -19.29 -11.52 16.01
C SER A 157 -20.68 -11.83 16.57
N ARG A 158 -21.70 -11.73 15.71
CA ARG A 158 -23.07 -12.19 16.00
C ARG A 158 -23.36 -13.58 15.42
N ASP A 159 -22.39 -14.21 14.77
CA ASP A 159 -22.53 -15.58 14.25
C ASP A 159 -22.70 -16.56 15.44
N PRO A 160 -23.77 -17.37 15.47
CA PRO A 160 -23.95 -18.41 16.49
C PRO A 160 -22.75 -19.36 16.59
N LYS A 161 -22.02 -19.60 15.50
CA LYS A 161 -20.84 -20.47 15.43
C LYS A 161 -19.53 -19.79 15.78
N ALA A 162 -19.51 -18.46 15.98
CA ALA A 162 -18.30 -17.77 16.38
C ALA A 162 -17.82 -18.25 17.76
N SER A 163 -16.50 -18.25 17.93
CA SER A 163 -15.83 -18.59 19.17
C SER A 163 -16.22 -17.64 20.31
N LYS A 164 -15.95 -18.06 21.54
CA LYS A 164 -16.16 -17.23 22.73
C LYS A 164 -15.44 -15.88 22.62
N TRP A 165 -14.24 -15.85 22.06
CA TRP A 165 -13.41 -14.64 21.95
C TRP A 165 -13.93 -13.67 20.89
N GLU A 166 -14.35 -14.19 19.73
CA GLU A 166 -15.00 -13.38 18.68
C GLU A 166 -16.30 -12.72 19.19
N LYS A 167 -17.02 -13.36 20.12
CA LYS A 167 -18.25 -12.82 20.73
C LYS A 167 -18.01 -11.89 21.91
N ALA A 168 -16.89 -12.05 22.61
CA ALA A 168 -16.55 -11.28 23.81
C ALA A 168 -15.85 -9.93 23.48
N GLY A 169 -15.53 -9.68 22.21
CA GLY A 169 -14.98 -8.42 21.75
C GLY A 169 -15.89 -7.23 22.07
N ARG A 170 -15.31 -6.04 22.13
CA ARG A 170 -16.05 -4.78 22.23
C ARG A 170 -16.19 -4.22 20.83
N ASP A 171 -17.38 -3.78 20.47
CA ASP A 171 -17.59 -3.05 19.23
C ASP A 171 -16.75 -1.76 19.25
N GLY A 172 -16.01 -1.52 18.18
CA GLY A 172 -15.14 -0.36 18.02
C GLY A 172 -14.87 0.02 16.57
N LEU A 173 -14.12 1.10 16.42
CA LEU A 173 -13.54 1.53 15.15
C LEU A 173 -12.02 1.55 15.32
N PHE A 174 -11.34 0.75 14.53
CA PHE A 174 -9.88 0.67 14.51
C PHE A 174 -9.31 1.59 13.45
N VAL A 175 -8.22 2.26 13.79
CA VAL A 175 -7.43 3.07 12.87
C VAL A 175 -5.98 2.64 12.96
N MET A 176 -5.39 2.36 11.80
CA MET A 176 -3.95 2.24 11.62
C MET A 176 -3.51 3.33 10.65
N LEU A 177 -2.64 4.23 11.12
CA LEU A 177 -1.97 5.21 10.28
C LEU A 177 -0.50 4.80 10.11
N ASP A 178 -0.03 4.77 8.87
CA ASP A 178 1.37 4.56 8.50
C ASP A 178 1.89 5.79 7.76
N SER A 179 3.11 6.23 8.09
CA SER A 179 3.83 7.22 7.28
C SER A 179 4.50 6.57 6.07
N PRO A 180 4.91 7.35 5.05
CA PRO A 180 5.92 6.87 4.11
C PRO A 180 7.23 6.55 4.85
N CYS A 181 8.17 5.91 4.16
CA CYS A 181 9.51 5.74 4.71
C CYS A 181 10.24 7.09 4.74
N TYR A 182 10.89 7.35 5.88
CA TYR A 182 11.81 8.45 6.10
C TYR A 182 13.21 7.89 6.36
N VAL A 183 14.22 8.75 6.27
CA VAL A 183 15.60 8.46 6.68
C VAL A 183 16.01 9.40 7.80
N ASP A 184 16.58 8.85 8.86
CA ASP A 184 17.24 9.62 9.91
C ASP A 184 18.60 8.97 10.19
N PRO A 185 19.74 9.63 9.89
CA PRO A 185 21.06 9.06 10.14
C PRO A 185 21.29 8.59 11.59
N GLU A 186 20.57 9.18 12.55
CA GLU A 186 20.66 8.81 13.96
C GLU A 186 19.76 7.62 14.32
N TYR A 187 18.82 7.22 13.46
CA TYR A 187 17.95 6.08 13.70
C TYR A 187 18.70 4.75 13.60
N LYS A 188 18.54 3.93 14.64
CA LYS A 188 18.97 2.53 14.67
C LYS A 188 17.78 1.65 15.02
N ALA A 189 17.61 0.57 14.27
CA ALA A 189 16.55 -0.40 14.54
C ALA A 189 16.73 -0.98 15.96
N GLY A 190 15.68 -0.89 16.78
CA GLY A 190 15.68 -1.37 18.17
C GLY A 190 15.85 -0.31 19.25
N ASP A 191 15.99 0.98 18.89
CA ASP A 191 16.08 2.09 19.85
C ASP A 191 14.71 2.54 20.44
N GLN A 192 13.65 1.74 20.26
CA GLN A 192 12.24 2.06 20.56
C GLN A 192 11.72 1.23 21.73
#